data_AF-A0A2G9T5G2-F1
#
_entry.id   AF-A0A2G9T5G2-F1
#
_cell.length_a   1.000
_cell.length_b   1.000
_cell.length_c   1.000
_cell.angle_alpha   90.00
_cell.angle_beta   90.00
_cell.angle_gamma   90.00
#
_symmetry.space_group_name_H-M   'P 1'
#
loop_
_entity.id
_entity.type
_entity.pdbx_description
1 polymer ?
#
loop_
_entity_poly.entity_id
_entity_poly.type
_entity_poly.pdbx_seq_one_letter_code
_entity_poly.pdbx_strand_id
1 'polypeptide(L)'
;SKSPYVEQFLTHEISAGRGQRYLDLLWRFYEKTGHYDKAATLLSRLADNENDEISLSQRFAYLSHAIICAQAATDPKTKAMVQDLRDKVEVAHIQMAIKDCVDLQTPSQQNLVKLLDGPILPLHDLLQKFA
;
A
#
# COMPACT_ATOMS: atom_id res chain seq x y z
N SER A 1 -4.32 25.05 11.07
CA SER A 1 -3.11 25.75 10.56
C SER A 1 -2.47 24.93 9.45
N LYS A 2 -2.48 25.40 8.20
CA LYS A 2 -1.80 24.76 7.05
C LYS A 2 -0.43 25.42 6.91
N SER A 3 0.59 24.93 7.61
CA SER A 3 1.95 25.50 7.48
C SER A 3 2.54 25.07 6.13
N PRO A 4 2.97 26.01 5.27
CA PRO A 4 3.50 25.69 3.94
C PRO A 4 4.83 24.93 3.99
N TYR A 5 5.50 24.93 5.15
CA TYR A 5 6.79 24.29 5.34
C TYR A 5 6.70 22.79 5.63
N VAL A 6 5.50 22.27 5.95
CA VAL A 6 5.33 20.85 6.35
C VAL A 6 5.58 19.92 5.18
N GLU A 7 4.98 20.17 4.00
CA GLU A 7 5.20 19.34 2.81
C GLU A 7 6.67 19.35 2.39
N GLN A 8 7.31 20.53 2.41
CA GLN A 8 8.73 20.69 2.09
C GLN A 8 9.63 19.93 3.07
N PHE A 9 9.37 20.06 4.38
CA PHE A 9 10.11 19.33 5.40
C PHE A 9 9.96 17.82 5.22
N LEU A 10 8.73 17.30 5.10
CA LEU A 10 8.50 15.87 4.92
C LEU A 10 9.17 15.33 3.66
N THR A 11 9.09 16.05 2.54
CA THR A 11 9.72 15.66 1.28
C THR A 11 11.25 15.64 1.40
N HIS A 12 11.83 16.61 2.11
CA HIS A 12 13.26 16.63 2.41
C HIS A 12 13.69 15.43 3.27
N GLU A 13 12.95 15.11 4.34
CA GLU A 13 13.24 13.96 5.21
C GLU A 13 13.19 12.63 4.45
N ILE A 14 12.20 12.47 3.56
CA ILE A 14 12.07 11.30 2.67
C ILE A 14 13.29 11.20 1.74
N SER A 15 13.66 12.32 1.12
CA SER A 15 14.80 12.37 0.18
C SER A 15 16.14 12.13 0.87
N ALA A 16 16.25 12.49 2.16
CA ALA A 16 17.40 12.21 3.01
C ALA A 16 17.46 10.75 3.52
N GLY A 17 16.57 9.88 3.04
CA GLY A 17 16.54 8.46 3.39
C GLY A 17 15.94 8.16 4.77
N ARG A 18 15.28 9.12 5.44
CA ARG A 18 14.81 8.96 6.83
C ARG A 18 13.49 8.17 6.99
N GLY A 19 13.04 7.51 5.91
CA GLY A 19 12.24 6.28 5.96
C GLY A 19 10.72 6.42 5.77
N GLN A 20 10.05 5.26 5.85
CA GLN A 20 8.61 5.05 5.63
C GLN A 20 7.70 5.91 6.52
N ARG A 21 8.10 6.17 7.78
CA ARG A 21 7.33 7.01 8.72
C ARG A 21 7.00 8.40 8.18
N TYR A 22 7.88 9.00 7.35
CA TYR A 22 7.62 10.32 6.78
C TYR A 22 6.69 10.26 5.58
N LEU A 23 6.70 9.14 4.83
CA LEU A 23 5.68 8.87 3.81
C LEU A 23 4.30 8.71 4.47
N ASP A 24 4.23 8.05 5.63
CA ASP A 24 3.00 7.93 6.40
C ASP A 24 2.47 9.28 6.91
N LEU A 25 3.36 10.13 7.41
CA LEU A 25 3.00 11.49 7.81
C LEU A 25 2.56 12.33 6.60
N LEU A 26 3.18 12.13 5.44
CA LEU A 26 2.90 12.91 4.23
C LEU A 26 1.51 12.61 3.65
N TRP A 27 1.11 11.34 3.53
CA TRP A 27 -0.24 11.06 3.02
C TRP A 27 -1.32 11.55 4.00
N ARG A 28 -1.11 11.44 5.32
CA ARG A 28 -2.02 11.97 6.35
C ARG A 28 -2.13 13.48 6.28
N PHE A 29 -1.02 14.16 6.00
CA PHE A 29 -1.01 15.60 5.77
C PHE A 29 -1.83 15.96 4.52
N TYR A 30 -1.65 15.24 3.41
CA TYR A 30 -2.43 15.46 2.19
C TYR A 30 -3.93 15.27 2.42
N GLU A 31 -4.33 14.17 3.06
CA GLU A 31 -5.72 13.92 3.42
C GLU A 31 -6.28 15.06 4.29
N LYS A 32 -5.61 15.40 5.38
CA LYS A 32 -6.04 16.47 6.31
C LYS A 32 -6.14 17.84 5.65
N THR A 33 -5.39 18.07 4.58
CA THR A 33 -5.38 19.37 3.87
C THR A 33 -6.31 19.40 2.65
N GLY A 34 -6.94 18.27 2.30
CA GLY A 34 -7.87 18.12 1.18
C GLY A 34 -7.23 17.73 -0.15
N HIS A 35 -5.93 17.40 -0.16
CA HIS A 35 -5.20 16.96 -1.35
C HIS A 35 -5.35 15.45 -1.55
N TYR A 36 -6.60 14.98 -1.72
CA TYR A 36 -6.91 13.55 -1.77
C TYR A 36 -6.29 12.84 -2.98
N ASP A 37 -6.08 13.55 -4.08
CA ASP A 37 -5.34 13.10 -5.26
C ASP A 37 -3.88 12.72 -4.92
N LYS A 38 -3.19 13.61 -4.21
CA LYS A 38 -1.82 13.36 -3.74
C LYS A 38 -1.77 12.22 -2.73
N ALA A 39 -2.72 12.18 -1.78
CA ALA A 39 -2.80 11.12 -0.78
C ALA A 39 -3.01 9.75 -1.44
N ALA A 40 -3.99 9.64 -2.34
CA ALA A 40 -4.32 8.39 -3.02
C ALA A 40 -3.17 7.88 -3.90
N THR A 41 -2.51 8.79 -4.63
CA THR A 41 -1.32 8.45 -5.43
C THR A 41 -0.17 7.95 -4.56
N LEU A 42 0.10 8.60 -3.44
CA LEU A 42 1.16 8.21 -2.51
C LEU A 42 0.88 6.85 -1.87
N LEU A 43 -0.36 6.63 -1.40
CA LEU A 43 -0.80 5.36 -0.82
C LEU A 43 -0.72 4.21 -1.83
N SER A 44 -1.13 4.43 -3.08
CA SER A 44 -0.97 3.43 -4.16
C SER A 44 0.50 3.04 -4.33
N ARG A 45 1.42 4.02 -4.35
CA ARG A 45 2.86 3.76 -4.48
C ARG A 45 3.44 3.02 -3.26
N LEU A 46 2.94 3.32 -2.06
CA LEU A 46 3.34 2.61 -0.84
C LEU A 46 2.92 1.14 -0.88
N ALA A 47 1.72 0.86 -1.39
CA ALA A 47 1.25 -0.51 -1.57
C ALA A 47 2.06 -1.30 -2.61
N ASP A 48 2.55 -0.63 -3.65
CA ASP A 48 3.33 -1.23 -4.75
C ASP A 48 4.84 -1.35 -4.47
N ASN A 49 5.34 -0.70 -3.42
CA ASN A 49 6.78 -0.65 -3.12
C ASN A 49 7.34 -2.04 -2.79
N GLU A 50 8.43 -2.50 -3.39
CA GLU A 50 8.98 -3.84 -3.10
C GLU A 50 9.72 -3.98 -1.75
N ASN A 51 9.65 -2.97 -0.86
CA ASN A 51 10.28 -3.04 0.46
C ASN A 51 9.67 -4.15 1.34
N ASP A 52 10.49 -5.13 1.70
CA ASP A 52 10.13 -6.26 2.56
C ASP A 52 9.79 -5.85 4.01
N GLU A 53 10.11 -4.61 4.43
CA GLU A 53 9.68 -4.09 5.74
C GLU A 53 8.17 -3.78 5.80
N ILE A 54 7.50 -3.69 4.65
CA ILE A 54 6.06 -3.40 4.56
C ILE A 54 5.28 -4.71 4.39
N SER A 55 4.57 -5.09 5.45
CA SER A 55 3.73 -6.30 5.44
C SER A 55 2.56 -6.22 4.45
N LEU A 56 2.06 -7.38 4.02
CA LEU A 56 0.86 -7.48 3.18
C LEU A 56 -0.35 -6.80 3.82
N SER A 57 -0.52 -6.94 5.14
CA SER A 57 -1.61 -6.29 5.88
C SER A 57 -1.54 -4.76 5.80
N GLN A 58 -0.32 -4.20 5.85
CA GLN A 58 -0.11 -2.77 5.74
C GLN A 58 -0.35 -2.27 4.30
N ARG A 59 0.05 -3.05 3.29
CA ARG A 59 -0.25 -2.76 1.87
C ARG A 59 -1.74 -2.78 1.59
N PHE A 60 -2.46 -3.75 2.14
CA PHE A 60 -3.92 -3.83 2.07
C PHE A 60 -4.57 -2.57 2.68
N ALA A 61 -4.07 -2.12 3.84
CA ALA A 61 -4.55 -0.89 4.47
C ALA A 61 -4.26 0.34 3.59
N TYR A 62 -3.07 0.42 2.98
CA TYR A 62 -2.74 1.51 2.05
C TYR A 62 -3.66 1.53 0.83
N LEU A 63 -3.93 0.39 0.20
CA LEU A 63 -4.85 0.32 -0.94
C LEU A 63 -6.27 0.72 -0.56
N SER A 64 -6.77 0.18 0.56
CA SER A 64 -8.10 0.50 1.07
C SER A 64 -8.26 2.01 1.33
N HIS A 65 -7.24 2.64 1.91
CA HIS A 65 -7.23 4.08 2.16
C HIS A 65 -7.05 4.88 0.87
N ALA A 66 -6.25 4.38 -0.08
CA ALA A 66 -6.09 4.98 -1.41
C ALA A 66 -7.43 5.07 -2.14
N ILE A 67 -8.28 4.04 -2.05
CA ILE A 67 -9.63 4.04 -2.63
C ILE A 67 -10.49 5.16 -2.04
N ILE A 68 -10.48 5.31 -0.71
CA ILE A 68 -11.24 6.36 -0.01
C ILE A 68 -10.81 7.74 -0.49
N CYS A 69 -9.49 8.00 -0.53
CA CYS A 69 -8.96 9.26 -1.03
C CYS A 69 -9.27 9.47 -2.52
N ALA A 70 -9.13 8.42 -3.35
CA ALA A 70 -9.39 8.50 -4.79
C ALA A 70 -10.85 8.88 -5.10
N GLN A 71 -11.79 8.33 -4.34
CA GLN A 71 -13.22 8.67 -4.45
C GLN A 71 -13.52 10.10 -4.02
N ALA A 72 -12.82 10.59 -2.99
CA ALA A 72 -12.95 11.96 -2.48
C ALA A 72 -12.26 13.02 -3.36
N ALA A 73 -11.29 12.62 -4.19
CA ALA A 73 -10.60 13.51 -5.10
C ALA A 73 -11.53 14.10 -6.16
N THR A 74 -11.22 15.30 -6.65
CA THR A 74 -11.96 15.94 -7.76
C THR A 74 -11.37 15.63 -9.13
N ASP A 75 -10.10 15.23 -9.17
CA ASP A 75 -9.37 14.91 -10.40
C ASP A 75 -9.90 13.62 -11.06
N PRO A 76 -10.35 13.67 -12.33
CA PRO A 76 -10.89 12.50 -13.04
C PRO A 76 -9.88 11.35 -13.17
N LYS A 77 -8.59 11.65 -13.34
CA LYS A 77 -7.54 10.62 -13.48
C LYS A 77 -7.39 9.84 -12.17
N THR A 78 -7.39 10.54 -11.05
CA THR A 78 -7.38 9.95 -9.71
C THR A 78 -8.63 9.09 -9.49
N LYS A 79 -9.81 9.53 -9.91
CA LYS A 79 -11.03 8.70 -9.81
C LYS A 79 -10.97 7.44 -10.66
N ALA A 80 -10.34 7.50 -11.84
CA ALA A 80 -10.23 6.37 -12.75
C ALA A 80 -9.42 5.21 -12.15
N MET A 81 -8.47 5.47 -11.25
CA MET A 81 -7.67 4.41 -10.62
C MET A 81 -8.41 3.61 -9.55
N VAL A 82 -9.65 3.99 -9.18
CA VAL A 82 -10.42 3.30 -8.14
C VAL A 82 -10.64 1.82 -8.47
N GLN A 83 -10.88 1.49 -9.74
CA GLN A 83 -11.09 0.10 -10.13
C GLN A 83 -9.80 -0.72 -9.98
N ASP A 84 -8.68 -0.22 -10.53
CA ASP A 84 -7.38 -0.88 -10.39
C ASP A 84 -6.97 -1.10 -8.92
N LEU A 85 -7.28 -0.13 -8.05
CA LEU A 85 -7.04 -0.27 -6.61
C LEU A 85 -7.92 -1.35 -5.98
N ARG A 86 -9.19 -1.48 -6.39
CA ARG A 86 -10.09 -2.54 -5.91
C ARG A 86 -9.61 -3.91 -6.34
N ASP A 87 -9.20 -4.05 -7.60
CA ASP A 87 -8.66 -5.31 -8.13
C ASP A 87 -7.42 -5.73 -7.32
N LYS A 88 -6.52 -4.79 -6.99
CA LYS A 88 -5.37 -5.06 -6.11
C LYS A 88 -5.76 -5.44 -4.69
N VAL A 89 -6.80 -4.83 -4.12
CA VAL A 89 -7.34 -5.20 -2.78
C VAL A 89 -7.85 -6.64 -2.80
N GLU A 90 -8.52 -7.05 -3.85
CA GLU A 90 -9.00 -8.43 -4.00
C GLU A 90 -7.83 -9.42 -4.05
N VAL A 91 -6.80 -9.14 -4.85
CA VAL A 91 -5.59 -9.98 -4.91
C VAL A 91 -4.87 -10.03 -3.56
N ALA A 92 -4.71 -8.90 -2.87
CA ALA A 92 -4.12 -8.86 -1.54
C ALA A 92 -4.93 -9.68 -0.53
N HIS A 93 -6.26 -9.65 -0.62
CA HIS A 93 -7.14 -10.44 0.24
C HIS A 93 -7.00 -11.94 -0.01
N ILE A 94 -6.95 -12.36 -1.28
CA ILE A 94 -6.67 -13.75 -1.65
C ILE A 94 -5.31 -14.19 -1.10
N GLN A 95 -4.28 -13.36 -1.26
CA GLN A 95 -2.94 -13.66 -0.74
C GLN A 95 -2.91 -13.78 0.79
N MET A 96 -3.64 -12.93 1.52
CA MET A 96 -3.80 -13.06 2.98
C MET A 96 -4.49 -14.38 3.35
N ALA A 97 -5.56 -14.76 2.66
CA ALA A 97 -6.25 -16.01 2.91
C ALA A 97 -5.34 -17.23 2.65
N ILE A 98 -4.51 -17.20 1.60
CA ILE A 98 -3.50 -18.24 1.34
C ILE A 98 -2.50 -18.30 2.49
N LYS A 99 -1.94 -17.15 2.91
CA LYS A 99 -0.99 -17.04 4.02
C LYS A 99 -1.55 -17.67 5.31
N ASP A 100 -2.80 -17.38 5.63
CA ASP A 100 -3.46 -17.89 6.84
C ASP A 100 -3.69 -19.41 6.80
N CYS A 101 -3.70 -20.01 5.60
CA CYS A 101 -3.79 -21.46 5.42
C CYS A 101 -2.42 -22.17 5.51
N VAL A 102 -1.29 -21.45 5.48
CA VAL A 102 0.04 -22.07 5.52
C VAL A 102 0.40 -22.48 6.95
N ASP A 103 0.60 -23.78 7.16
CA ASP A 103 1.11 -24.33 8.42
C ASP A 103 2.60 -23.98 8.62
N LEU A 104 3.01 -23.52 9.80
CA LEU A 104 4.37 -23.02 10.08
C LEU A 104 5.36 -24.10 10.53
N GLN A 105 5.02 -25.38 10.39
CA GLN A 105 5.79 -26.50 10.94
C GLN A 105 7.17 -26.72 10.30
N THR A 106 7.41 -26.23 9.09
CA THR A 106 8.69 -26.42 8.39
C THR A 106 9.38 -25.09 8.01
N PRO A 107 10.72 -25.04 7.92
CA PRO A 107 11.44 -23.85 7.45
C PRO A 107 11.05 -23.41 6.04
N SER A 108 10.67 -24.36 5.17
CA SER A 108 10.10 -24.10 3.85
C SER A 108 8.83 -23.25 3.94
N GLN A 109 7.92 -23.64 4.83
CA GLN A 109 6.66 -22.92 5.05
C GLN A 109 6.87 -21.56 5.70
N GLN A 110 7.87 -21.41 6.58
CA GLN A 110 8.22 -20.10 7.15
C GLN A 110 8.70 -19.10 6.08
N ASN A 111 9.51 -19.57 5.12
CA ASN A 111 9.93 -18.74 3.99
C ASN A 111 8.75 -18.39 3.08
N LEU A 112 7.81 -19.33 2.91
CA LEU A 112 6.59 -19.11 2.15
C LEU A 112 5.70 -18.05 2.81
N VAL A 113 5.52 -18.10 4.12
CA VAL A 113 4.77 -17.08 4.87
C VAL A 113 5.44 -15.71 4.77
N LYS A 114 6.77 -15.64 4.81
CA LYS A 114 7.49 -14.36 4.59
C LYS A 114 7.25 -13.81 3.18
N LEU A 115 7.30 -14.66 2.16
CA LEU A 115 7.00 -14.26 0.78
C LEU A 115 5.55 -13.75 0.66
N LEU A 116 4.60 -14.48 1.24
CA LEU A 116 3.19 -14.10 1.20
C LEU A 116 2.87 -12.87 2.05
N ASP A 117 3.66 -12.57 3.09
CA ASP A 117 3.51 -11.36 3.90
C ASP A 117 4.24 -10.14 3.32
N GLY A 118 4.84 -10.26 2.14
CA GLY A 118 5.60 -9.19 1.48
C GLY A 118 4.78 -8.44 0.41
N PRO A 119 5.37 -8.14 -0.76
CA PRO A 119 4.68 -7.52 -1.89
C PRO A 119 3.43 -8.28 -2.34
N ILE A 120 2.47 -7.55 -2.91
CA ILE A 120 1.27 -8.15 -3.52
C ILE A 120 1.71 -8.85 -4.80
N LEU A 121 1.60 -10.18 -4.80
CA LEU A 121 2.01 -11.02 -5.92
C LEU A 121 0.98 -10.93 -7.06
N PRO A 122 1.41 -11.13 -8.31
CA PRO A 122 0.49 -11.28 -9.41
C PRO A 122 -0.50 -12.42 -9.16
N LEU A 123 -1.78 -12.20 -9.50
CA LEU A 123 -2.83 -13.21 -9.30
C LEU A 123 -2.50 -14.54 -9.98
N HIS A 124 -1.87 -14.51 -11.16
CA HIS A 124 -1.47 -15.73 -11.86
C HIS A 124 -0.43 -16.55 -11.07
N ASP A 125 0.49 -15.90 -10.38
CA ASP A 125 1.50 -16.57 -9.56
C ASP A 125 0.86 -17.22 -8.32
N LEU A 126 -0.13 -16.56 -7.72
CA LEU A 126 -0.90 -17.12 -6.61
C LEU A 126 -1.69 -18.35 -7.06
N LEU A 127 -2.39 -18.26 -8.20
CA LEU A 127 -3.15 -19.39 -8.75
C LEU A 127 -2.24 -20.56 -9.10
N GLN A 128 -1.12 -20.32 -9.80
CA GLN A 128 -0.20 -21.40 -10.18
C GLN A 128 0.42 -22.12 -8.98
N LYS A 129 0.66 -21.40 -7.87
CA LYS A 129 1.33 -21.96 -6.69
C LYS A 129 0.38 -22.58 -5.67
N PHE A 130 -0.91 -22.19 -5.66
CA PHE A 130 -1.82 -22.52 -4.55
C PHE A 130 -3.24 -22.94 -4.96
N ALA A 131 -3.62 -22.89 -6.25
CA ALA A 131 -4.91 -23.40 -6.75
C ALA A 131 -4.73 -24.77 -7.42
#